data_AF-A0A0F0FGN3-F1
#
_entry.id   AF-A0A0F0FGN3-F1
#
_cell.length_a   1.000
_cell.length_b   1.000
_cell.length_c   1.000
_cell.angle_alpha   90.00
_cell.angle_beta   90.00
_cell.angle_gamma   90.00
#
_symmetry.space_group_name_H-M   'P 1'
#
loop_
_entity.id
_entity.type
_entity.pdbx_description
1 polymer ?
#
loop_
_entity_poly.entity_id
_entity_poly.type
_entity_poly.pdbx_seq_one_letter_code
_entity_poly.pdbx_strand_id
1 'polypeptide(L)'
;MTKTTPYGITGYGGYVPRLRMQRAAIAAAHRWMAPANAALAKGHRAFCNWDEDSVTMAVEAARDALDHLPRHDFAALALATTRPAFGDLQSASIVAGALDLPSCVRTQDVGQSQRAGVAGLLAQLRAADGKALFIASDHPAGKPASSQELTYGAGAAAFTLGSENILAGLIGSASCTNLFVDHFRAADGKYDYYWEERWIRDEGYGKVVPDTVGQALAQANVEPRGVSHFILASALKGAAAMVATRCGFAPEALSTHLDEHCGYAGAAHACLMLADALERAQPGQVIVVAGFGQGCDVLVLRVTEAILGFKPRRGVARAIAGGQVHDAYLRMLSYGNAIDLEWGMRAEKPVKTAFTEQYRSSLQLASFVAGKCTRCGTLQFPQLSYCVKESCNAPASQFTRTHLYDVPAKVLTSTADWLSYHPSPPLYVGFVQFDNDARVLMEIVDVGPQGLDVGTPLQMAFRIKDVDKARNYPRYFWKATPVSA
;
A
#
# COMPACT_ATOMS: atom_id res chain seq x y z
N MET A 1 -29.26 -20.86 18.43
CA MET A 1 -28.71 -19.58 17.92
C MET A 1 -27.31 -19.44 18.48
N THR A 2 -26.29 -19.81 17.72
CA THR A 2 -24.90 -19.49 18.07
C THR A 2 -24.79 -17.97 18.14
N LYS A 3 -24.47 -17.41 19.31
CA LYS A 3 -24.15 -15.98 19.43
C LYS A 3 -22.98 -15.73 18.49
N THR A 4 -23.25 -15.08 17.35
CA THR A 4 -22.19 -14.56 16.49
C THR A 4 -21.52 -13.44 17.28
N THR A 5 -20.29 -13.68 17.72
CA THR A 5 -19.46 -12.64 18.29
C THR A 5 -19.35 -11.52 17.25
N PRO A 6 -19.67 -10.27 17.60
CA PRO A 6 -19.54 -9.16 16.66
C PRO A 6 -18.07 -9.10 16.20
N TYR A 7 -17.86 -8.98 14.89
CA TYR A 7 -16.54 -8.93 14.26
C TYR A 7 -16.59 -7.97 13.08
N GLY A 8 -15.57 -7.13 12.94
CA GLY A 8 -15.55 -6.12 11.89
C GLY A 8 -14.23 -5.37 11.79
N ILE A 9 -14.25 -4.27 11.05
CA ILE A 9 -13.11 -3.36 10.91
C ILE A 9 -12.97 -2.55 12.19
N THR A 10 -11.80 -2.58 12.82
CA THR A 10 -11.48 -1.88 14.09
C THR A 10 -10.52 -0.70 13.89
N GLY A 11 -9.98 -0.55 12.69
CA GLY A 11 -9.05 0.51 12.31
C GLY A 11 -8.76 0.43 10.82
N TYR A 12 -8.39 1.56 10.22
CA TYR A 12 -8.07 1.65 8.80
C TYR A 12 -6.87 2.58 8.57
N GLY A 13 -6.20 2.41 7.43
CA GLY A 13 -5.09 3.25 7.02
C GLY A 13 -4.90 3.20 5.51
N GLY A 14 -4.23 4.19 4.95
CA GLY A 14 -4.03 4.35 3.52
C GLY A 14 -2.65 4.83 3.16
N TYR A 15 -2.17 4.37 2.00
CA TYR A 15 -0.96 4.85 1.37
C TYR A 15 -1.19 5.11 -0.11
N VAL A 16 -0.70 6.24 -0.58
CA VAL A 16 -0.54 6.53 -2.00
C VAL A 16 0.89 7.04 -2.15
N PRO A 17 1.67 6.55 -3.13
CA PRO A 17 3.01 7.07 -3.41
C PRO A 17 3.01 8.59 -3.46
N ARG A 18 4.16 9.26 -3.30
CA ARG A 18 4.19 10.73 -3.39
C ARG A 18 4.22 11.23 -4.83
N LEU A 19 4.89 10.51 -5.72
CA LEU A 19 5.05 10.95 -7.10
C LEU A 19 3.74 10.85 -7.88
N ARG A 20 3.41 11.92 -8.62
CA ARG A 20 2.29 11.99 -9.56
C ARG A 20 2.82 12.28 -10.95
N MET A 21 2.41 11.49 -11.93
CA MET A 21 2.74 11.71 -13.34
C MET A 21 1.57 12.44 -14.02
N GLN A 22 1.85 13.58 -14.65
CA GLN A 22 0.87 14.26 -15.50
C GLN A 22 0.49 13.37 -16.68
N ARG A 23 -0.81 13.11 -16.86
CA ARG A 23 -1.31 12.30 -17.98
C ARG A 23 -1.03 12.97 -19.33
N ALA A 24 -1.01 14.30 -19.36
CA ALA A 24 -0.67 15.08 -20.56
C ALA A 24 0.76 14.88 -21.05
N ALA A 25 1.74 14.72 -20.15
CA ALA A 25 3.12 14.46 -20.52
C ALA A 25 3.30 13.05 -21.14
N ILE A 26 2.58 12.04 -20.62
CA ILE A 26 2.51 10.70 -21.23
C ILE A 26 1.88 10.78 -22.63
N ALA A 27 0.72 11.43 -22.75
CA ALA A 27 0.01 11.59 -24.02
C ALA A 27 0.86 12.33 -25.07
N ALA A 28 1.58 13.37 -24.65
CA ALA A 28 2.47 14.13 -25.53
C ALA A 28 3.61 13.27 -26.08
N ALA A 29 4.25 12.45 -25.23
CA ALA A 29 5.33 11.56 -25.64
C ALA A 29 4.91 10.52 -26.69
N HIS A 30 3.64 10.10 -26.67
CA HIS A 30 3.09 9.09 -27.58
C HIS A 30 2.23 9.65 -28.70
N ARG A 31 2.13 10.98 -28.85
CA ARG A 31 1.26 11.64 -29.84
C ARG A 31 1.45 11.13 -31.27
N TRP A 32 2.69 10.77 -31.62
CA TRP A 32 3.06 10.29 -32.95
C TRP A 32 2.46 8.92 -33.30
N MET A 33 2.13 8.08 -32.31
CA MET A 33 1.58 6.74 -32.53
C MET A 33 0.19 6.51 -31.95
N ALA A 34 -0.18 7.21 -30.87
CA ALA A 34 -1.44 7.03 -30.15
C ALA A 34 -2.12 8.38 -29.85
N PRO A 35 -2.45 9.18 -30.89
CA PRO A 35 -3.03 10.52 -30.69
C PRO A 35 -4.39 10.50 -29.97
N ALA A 36 -5.14 9.39 -30.04
CA ALA A 36 -6.41 9.21 -29.32
C ALA A 36 -6.25 9.28 -27.79
N ASN A 37 -5.06 8.98 -27.25
CA ASN A 37 -4.78 9.08 -25.81
C ASN A 37 -4.88 10.52 -25.28
N ALA A 38 -4.91 11.53 -26.14
CA ALA A 38 -5.17 12.91 -25.74
C ALA A 38 -6.50 13.05 -24.97
N ALA A 39 -7.49 12.20 -25.24
CA ALA A 39 -8.76 12.18 -24.49
C ALA A 39 -8.60 11.81 -23.00
N LEU A 40 -7.51 11.13 -22.63
CA LEU A 40 -7.18 10.71 -21.27
C LEU A 40 -6.09 11.58 -20.62
N ALA A 41 -5.65 12.66 -21.28
CA ALA A 41 -4.54 13.51 -20.85
C ALA A 41 -4.84 14.39 -19.63
N LYS A 42 -6.11 14.51 -19.21
CA LYS A 42 -6.50 15.38 -18.09
C LYS A 42 -6.11 14.76 -16.75
N GLY A 43 -5.48 15.57 -15.89
CA GLY A 43 -5.14 15.21 -14.52
C GLY A 43 -3.81 14.48 -14.40
N HIS A 44 -3.67 13.69 -13.35
CA HIS A 44 -2.44 12.98 -13.01
C HIS A 44 -2.75 11.59 -12.42
N ARG A 45 -1.73 10.75 -12.34
CA ARG A 45 -1.79 9.42 -11.69
C ARG A 45 -0.63 9.23 -10.73
N ALA A 46 -0.82 8.45 -9.67
CA ALA A 46 0.28 8.05 -8.81
C ALA A 46 1.18 7.01 -9.50
N PHE A 47 2.46 7.02 -9.19
CA PHE A 47 3.41 5.98 -9.56
C PHE A 47 4.43 5.81 -8.44
N CYS A 48 4.95 4.59 -8.30
CA CYS A 48 5.98 4.26 -7.34
C CYS A 48 7.30 4.94 -7.72
N ASN A 49 8.03 5.43 -6.72
CA ASN A 49 9.46 5.66 -6.84
C ASN A 49 10.20 4.31 -7.08
N TRP A 50 11.46 4.35 -7.48
CA TRP A 50 12.26 3.15 -7.72
C TRP A 50 12.34 2.21 -6.50
N ASP A 51 12.20 2.78 -5.30
CA ASP A 51 12.28 2.08 -4.03
C ASP A 51 10.93 1.81 -3.38
N GLU A 52 9.87 1.83 -4.19
CA GLU A 52 8.50 1.53 -3.79
C GLU A 52 7.91 0.36 -4.61
N ASP A 53 7.24 -0.56 -3.92
CA ASP A 53 6.47 -1.65 -4.50
C ASP A 53 5.24 -2.01 -3.62
N SER A 54 4.56 -3.10 -3.96
CA SER A 54 3.41 -3.59 -3.18
C SER A 54 3.74 -3.91 -1.72
N VAL A 55 4.98 -4.34 -1.40
CA VAL A 55 5.40 -4.65 -0.03
C VAL A 55 5.64 -3.36 0.75
N THR A 56 6.36 -2.40 0.18
CA THR A 56 6.65 -1.13 0.88
C THR A 56 5.37 -0.35 1.15
N MET A 57 4.47 -0.26 0.17
CA MET A 57 3.19 0.41 0.34
C MET A 57 2.29 -0.30 1.35
N ALA A 58 2.33 -1.64 1.40
CA ALA A 58 1.58 -2.41 2.39
C ALA A 58 2.05 -2.11 3.82
N VAL A 59 3.37 -2.03 4.04
CA VAL A 59 3.94 -1.66 5.36
C VAL A 59 3.49 -0.25 5.76
N GLU A 60 3.58 0.73 4.86
CA GLU A 60 3.18 2.11 5.19
C GLU A 60 1.68 2.26 5.43
N ALA A 61 0.83 1.59 4.64
CA ALA A 61 -0.62 1.57 4.91
C ALA A 61 -0.97 0.89 6.24
N ALA A 62 -0.27 -0.21 6.57
CA ALA A 62 -0.44 -0.88 7.86
C ALA A 62 0.00 0.01 9.03
N ARG A 63 1.14 0.70 8.93
CA ARG A 63 1.58 1.68 9.93
C ARG A 63 0.57 2.80 10.13
N ASP A 64 -0.07 3.24 9.04
CA ASP A 64 -1.13 4.24 9.10
C ASP A 64 -2.34 3.78 9.93
N ALA A 65 -2.70 2.50 9.82
CA ALA A 65 -3.78 1.86 10.58
C ALA A 65 -3.39 1.47 12.02
N LEU A 66 -2.10 1.24 12.27
CA LEU A 66 -1.57 0.66 13.51
C LEU A 66 -1.03 1.68 14.50
N ASP A 67 -0.94 2.97 14.15
CA ASP A 67 -0.21 4.04 14.84
C ASP A 67 0.26 3.73 16.28
N HIS A 68 -0.66 3.63 17.24
CA HIS A 68 -0.36 3.33 18.65
C HIS A 68 -0.90 1.97 19.13
N LEU A 69 -1.44 1.16 18.21
CA LEU A 69 -2.02 -0.12 18.54
C LEU A 69 -0.94 -1.15 18.88
N PRO A 70 -1.12 -1.94 19.96
CA PRO A 70 -0.23 -3.03 20.27
C PRO A 70 -0.25 -4.06 19.15
N ARG A 71 0.95 -4.44 18.72
CA ARG A 71 1.18 -5.37 17.60
C ARG A 71 1.23 -6.84 18.02
N HIS A 72 1.43 -7.11 19.31
CA HIS A 72 1.65 -8.46 19.83
C HIS A 72 0.42 -9.37 19.83
N ASP A 73 -0.78 -8.80 19.67
CA ASP A 73 -2.04 -9.55 19.71
C ASP A 73 -2.54 -9.99 18.32
N PHE A 74 -1.87 -9.60 17.23
CA PHE A 74 -2.30 -9.99 15.89
C PHE A 74 -2.03 -11.48 15.64
N ALA A 75 -3.11 -12.22 15.38
CA ALA A 75 -3.09 -13.65 15.08
C ALA A 75 -2.90 -13.92 13.57
N ALA A 76 -3.28 -12.98 12.71
CA ALA A 76 -3.18 -13.15 11.26
C ALA A 76 -2.84 -11.86 10.51
N LEU A 77 -2.11 -12.00 9.40
CA LEU A 77 -1.88 -10.98 8.39
C LEU A 77 -2.21 -11.55 7.01
N ALA A 78 -3.04 -10.84 6.25
CA ALA A 78 -3.34 -11.18 4.86
C ALA A 78 -3.03 -9.99 3.94
N LEU A 79 -2.33 -10.23 2.83
CA LEU A 79 -1.96 -9.23 1.84
C LEU A 79 -2.59 -9.56 0.49
N ALA A 80 -3.42 -8.66 -0.04
CA ALA A 80 -3.99 -8.76 -1.37
C ALA A 80 -3.23 -7.91 -2.38
N THR A 81 -2.73 -8.54 -3.45
CA THR A 81 -2.05 -7.84 -4.55
C THR A 81 -2.11 -8.63 -5.85
N THR A 82 -2.17 -7.95 -6.99
CA THR A 82 -1.87 -8.57 -8.28
C THR A 82 -0.42 -8.35 -8.71
N ARG A 83 0.37 -7.59 -7.94
CA ARG A 83 1.77 -7.24 -8.25
C ARG A 83 2.69 -7.64 -7.10
N PRO A 84 2.81 -8.95 -6.79
CA PRO A 84 3.70 -9.39 -5.72
C PRO A 84 5.16 -9.09 -6.09
N ALA A 85 5.99 -8.79 -5.09
CA ALA A 85 7.42 -8.54 -5.30
C ALA A 85 8.17 -9.80 -5.76
N PHE A 86 7.67 -10.98 -5.39
CA PHE A 86 8.25 -12.28 -5.73
C PHE A 86 7.18 -13.24 -6.25
N GLY A 87 7.58 -14.15 -7.14
CA GLY A 87 6.72 -15.25 -7.58
C GLY A 87 6.59 -16.38 -6.56
N ASP A 88 7.63 -16.61 -5.74
CA ASP A 88 7.70 -17.70 -4.74
C ASP A 88 8.51 -17.27 -3.50
N LEU A 89 8.13 -16.13 -2.93
CA LEU A 89 8.51 -15.69 -1.58
C LEU A 89 7.35 -14.85 -1.03
N GLN A 90 6.82 -15.25 0.11
CA GLN A 90 5.56 -14.71 0.62
C GLN A 90 5.71 -13.22 0.99
N SER A 91 4.97 -12.34 0.30
CA SER A 91 5.02 -10.89 0.53
C SER A 91 4.51 -10.54 1.93
N ALA A 92 3.42 -11.20 2.36
CA ALA A 92 2.88 -11.10 3.71
C ALA A 92 3.91 -11.37 4.82
N SER A 93 4.86 -12.29 4.61
CA SER A 93 5.91 -12.59 5.61
C SER A 93 6.91 -11.44 5.77
N ILE A 94 7.24 -10.75 4.67
CA ILE A 94 8.12 -9.58 4.68
C ILE A 94 7.44 -8.42 5.42
N VAL A 95 6.15 -8.20 5.13
CA VAL A 95 5.36 -7.17 5.82
C VAL A 95 5.24 -7.46 7.32
N ALA A 96 4.97 -8.72 7.71
CA ALA A 96 4.90 -9.12 9.12
C ALA A 96 6.22 -8.85 9.86
N GLY A 97 7.35 -9.19 9.23
CA GLY A 97 8.68 -8.89 9.77
C GLY A 97 8.95 -7.39 9.89
N ALA A 98 8.60 -6.61 8.87
CA ALA A 98 8.76 -5.15 8.90
C ALA A 98 7.96 -4.49 10.03
N LEU A 99 6.76 -5.02 10.31
CA LEU A 99 5.90 -4.52 11.36
C LEU A 99 6.23 -5.07 12.76
N ASP A 100 7.22 -5.95 12.90
CA ASP A 100 7.50 -6.71 14.13
C ASP A 100 6.26 -7.41 14.71
N LEU A 101 5.48 -8.07 13.85
CA LEU A 101 4.37 -8.91 14.31
C LEU A 101 4.90 -10.18 15.02
N PRO A 102 4.10 -10.81 15.90
CA PRO A 102 4.48 -12.05 16.57
C PRO A 102 4.95 -13.12 15.60
N SER A 103 5.94 -13.92 15.99
CA SER A 103 6.45 -15.02 15.16
C SER A 103 5.40 -16.12 14.86
N CYS A 104 4.31 -16.17 15.64
CA CYS A 104 3.19 -17.07 15.44
C CYS A 104 2.06 -16.48 14.58
N VAL A 105 2.22 -15.27 14.04
CA VAL A 105 1.22 -14.67 13.14
C VAL A 105 1.06 -15.52 11.89
N ARG A 106 -0.19 -15.89 11.56
CA ARG A 106 -0.51 -16.59 10.33
C ARG A 106 -0.47 -15.62 9.16
N THR A 107 0.36 -15.88 8.15
CA THR A 107 0.49 -15.03 6.96
C THR A 107 -0.18 -15.65 5.74
N GLN A 108 -0.87 -14.83 4.93
CA GLN A 108 -1.51 -15.25 3.68
C GLN A 108 -1.35 -14.18 2.60
N ASP A 109 -1.07 -14.59 1.36
CA ASP A 109 -1.17 -13.71 0.18
C ASP A 109 -2.44 -14.07 -0.61
N VAL A 110 -3.14 -13.05 -1.13
CA VAL A 110 -4.35 -13.16 -1.97
C VAL A 110 -4.08 -12.43 -3.29
N GLY A 111 -4.35 -13.05 -4.43
CA GLY A 111 -3.99 -12.43 -5.72
C GLY A 111 -4.70 -13.02 -6.92
N GLN A 112 -4.09 -12.85 -8.09
CA GLN A 112 -4.55 -13.39 -9.39
C GLN A 112 -5.90 -12.86 -9.90
N SER A 113 -6.49 -11.86 -9.24
CA SER A 113 -7.68 -11.17 -9.75
C SER A 113 -7.76 -9.75 -9.19
N GLN A 114 -8.31 -8.80 -9.95
CA GLN A 114 -8.52 -7.43 -9.48
C GLN A 114 -9.55 -7.35 -8.34
N ARG A 115 -10.40 -8.36 -8.15
CA ARG A 115 -11.29 -8.45 -6.97
C ARG A 115 -10.59 -8.93 -5.70
N ALA A 116 -9.31 -9.30 -5.75
CA ALA A 116 -8.56 -9.89 -4.64
C ALA A 116 -8.62 -9.06 -3.34
N GLY A 117 -8.63 -7.72 -3.43
CA GLY A 117 -8.78 -6.86 -2.26
C GLY A 117 -10.10 -7.05 -1.53
N VAL A 118 -11.22 -6.99 -2.26
CA VAL A 118 -12.56 -7.13 -1.66
C VAL A 118 -12.82 -8.58 -1.23
N ALA A 119 -12.44 -9.55 -2.05
CA ALA A 119 -12.57 -10.97 -1.73
C ALA A 119 -11.74 -11.37 -0.51
N GLY A 120 -10.50 -10.86 -0.40
CA GLY A 120 -9.63 -11.09 0.74
C GLY A 120 -10.19 -10.49 2.03
N LEU A 121 -10.68 -9.24 1.99
CA LEU A 121 -11.30 -8.60 3.14
C LEU A 121 -12.56 -9.36 3.59
N LEU A 122 -13.40 -9.80 2.65
CA LEU A 122 -14.58 -10.62 2.94
C LEU A 122 -14.21 -11.94 3.63
N ALA A 123 -13.18 -12.63 3.12
CA ALA A 123 -12.72 -13.88 3.73
C ALA A 123 -12.25 -13.67 5.17
N GLN A 124 -11.49 -12.61 5.44
CA GLN A 124 -11.01 -12.30 6.79
C GLN A 124 -12.13 -11.87 7.74
N LEU A 125 -13.09 -11.07 7.28
CA LEU A 125 -14.27 -10.67 8.07
C LEU A 125 -15.15 -11.87 8.43
N ARG A 126 -15.30 -12.85 7.53
CA ARG A 126 -16.06 -14.08 7.80
C ARG A 126 -15.33 -15.08 8.68
N ALA A 127 -14.00 -15.15 8.57
CA ALA A 127 -13.20 -16.04 9.40
C ALA A 127 -13.35 -15.72 10.89
N ALA A 128 -13.42 -14.41 11.22
CA ALA A 128 -13.63 -13.91 12.59
C ALA A 128 -12.70 -14.56 13.64
N ASP A 129 -11.45 -14.82 13.25
CA ASP A 129 -10.47 -15.63 13.97
C ASP A 129 -9.41 -14.75 14.65
N GLY A 130 -9.80 -14.09 15.74
CA GLY A 130 -8.92 -13.22 16.53
C GLY A 130 -8.60 -11.89 15.87
N LYS A 131 -7.64 -11.14 16.44
CA LYS A 131 -7.23 -9.85 15.88
C LYS A 131 -6.42 -10.07 14.60
N ALA A 132 -6.82 -9.47 13.49
CA ALA A 132 -6.17 -9.67 12.20
C ALA A 132 -5.82 -8.34 11.51
N LEU A 133 -4.84 -8.39 10.61
CA LEU A 133 -4.47 -7.28 9.74
C LEU A 133 -4.70 -7.70 8.29
N PHE A 134 -5.64 -7.05 7.62
CA PHE A 134 -5.84 -7.22 6.17
C PHE A 134 -5.28 -6.01 5.44
N ILE A 135 -4.50 -6.23 4.38
CA ILE A 135 -3.89 -5.18 3.59
C ILE A 135 -4.17 -5.48 2.12
N ALA A 136 -4.57 -4.48 1.34
CA ALA A 136 -4.57 -4.55 -0.11
C ALA A 136 -3.59 -3.52 -0.65
N SER A 137 -2.64 -3.92 -1.47
CA SER A 137 -1.55 -3.07 -1.96
C SER A 137 -1.20 -3.42 -3.39
N ASP A 138 -1.33 -2.48 -4.32
CA ASP A 138 -1.16 -2.78 -5.73
C ASP A 138 -0.67 -1.59 -6.54
N HIS A 139 0.06 -1.88 -7.62
CA HIS A 139 0.65 -0.90 -8.54
C HIS A 139 0.64 -1.43 -9.98
N PRO A 140 -0.55 -1.63 -10.59
CA PRO A 140 -0.63 -2.22 -11.91
C PRO A 140 0.15 -1.39 -12.95
N ALA A 141 0.76 -2.08 -13.90
CA ALA A 141 1.61 -1.48 -14.91
C ALA A 141 0.90 -1.51 -16.27
N GLY A 142 0.77 -0.33 -16.89
CA GLY A 142 0.30 -0.18 -18.27
C GLY A 142 1.48 -0.23 -19.24
N LYS A 143 1.28 -0.87 -20.40
CA LYS A 143 2.28 -0.88 -21.47
C LYS A 143 2.45 0.54 -22.03
N PRO A 144 3.66 1.00 -22.36
CA PRO A 144 3.82 2.30 -23.01
C PRO A 144 2.88 2.51 -24.20
N ALA A 145 2.26 3.68 -24.26
CA ALA A 145 1.23 4.11 -25.21
C ALA A 145 -0.17 3.47 -25.05
N SER A 146 -0.39 2.61 -24.07
CA SER A 146 -1.73 2.08 -23.75
C SER A 146 -2.58 3.09 -22.96
N SER A 147 -3.91 2.94 -22.97
CA SER A 147 -4.79 3.72 -22.10
C SER A 147 -4.50 3.45 -20.61
N GLN A 148 -4.14 2.21 -20.26
CA GLN A 148 -3.75 1.80 -18.91
C GLN A 148 -2.53 2.56 -18.39
N GLU A 149 -1.58 2.94 -19.24
CA GLU A 149 -0.42 3.73 -18.80
C GLU A 149 -0.86 5.08 -18.21
N LEU A 150 -1.88 5.71 -18.79
CA LEU A 150 -2.43 6.98 -18.33
C LEU A 150 -3.34 6.83 -17.12
N THR A 151 -4.12 5.75 -17.04
CA THR A 151 -5.19 5.61 -16.04
C THR A 151 -4.76 4.85 -14.79
N TYR A 152 -3.82 3.92 -14.88
CA TYR A 152 -3.36 3.17 -13.73
C TYR A 152 -2.66 4.04 -12.71
N GLY A 153 -2.75 3.62 -11.46
CA GLY A 153 -2.18 4.27 -10.32
C GLY A 153 -1.36 3.30 -9.50
N ALA A 154 -1.13 3.68 -8.25
CA ALA A 154 -0.58 2.82 -7.22
C ALA A 154 -1.14 3.27 -5.88
N GLY A 155 -1.32 2.34 -4.96
CA GLY A 155 -1.79 2.63 -3.62
C GLY A 155 -2.02 1.38 -2.79
N ALA A 156 -2.24 1.59 -1.49
CA ALA A 156 -2.51 0.53 -0.53
C ALA A 156 -3.48 1.00 0.54
N ALA A 157 -4.23 0.06 1.11
CA ALA A 157 -5.07 0.27 2.27
C ALA A 157 -4.92 -0.89 3.23
N ALA A 158 -4.96 -0.60 4.52
CA ALA A 158 -4.89 -1.59 5.58
C ALA A 158 -6.09 -1.46 6.51
N PHE A 159 -6.52 -2.59 7.06
CA PHE A 159 -7.61 -2.68 8.02
C PHE A 159 -7.19 -3.60 9.16
N THR A 160 -7.31 -3.10 10.39
CA THR A 160 -7.30 -3.98 11.56
C THR A 160 -8.70 -4.53 11.73
N LEU A 161 -8.78 -5.82 12.08
CA LEU A 161 -10.02 -6.56 12.24
C LEU A 161 -10.08 -7.16 13.65
N GLY A 162 -11.27 -7.23 14.22
CA GLY A 162 -11.46 -7.75 15.58
C GLY A 162 -12.90 -7.65 16.07
N SER A 163 -13.09 -8.01 17.34
CA SER A 163 -14.40 -8.02 18.01
C SER A 163 -14.66 -6.83 18.94
N GLU A 164 -13.68 -5.95 19.11
CA GLU A 164 -13.74 -4.80 20.01
C GLU A 164 -13.56 -3.51 19.21
N ASN A 165 -14.22 -2.42 19.61
CA ASN A 165 -14.13 -1.11 18.94
C ASN A 165 -14.36 -1.18 17.42
N ILE A 166 -15.34 -1.99 17.00
CA ILE A 166 -15.67 -2.20 15.58
C ILE A 166 -16.18 -0.90 14.99
N LEU A 167 -15.41 -0.26 14.11
CA LEU A 167 -15.77 0.94 13.36
C LEU A 167 -16.85 0.64 12.32
N ALA A 168 -16.76 -0.51 11.66
CA ALA A 168 -17.73 -0.96 10.67
C ALA A 168 -17.89 -2.49 10.71
N GLY A 169 -19.11 -2.96 10.97
CA GLY A 169 -19.45 -4.38 11.05
C GLY A 169 -20.03 -4.91 9.74
N LEU A 170 -19.71 -6.16 9.39
CA LEU A 170 -20.28 -6.84 8.22
C LEU A 170 -21.73 -7.25 8.51
N ILE A 171 -22.69 -6.65 7.81
CA ILE A 171 -24.12 -6.94 7.97
C ILE A 171 -24.70 -7.77 6.81
N GLY A 172 -24.00 -7.83 5.68
CA GLY A 172 -24.36 -8.71 4.56
C GLY A 172 -23.24 -8.77 3.52
N SER A 173 -23.29 -9.77 2.66
CA SER A 173 -22.28 -10.04 1.65
C SER A 173 -22.80 -11.01 0.60
N ALA A 174 -22.25 -10.94 -0.60
CA ALA A 174 -22.49 -11.94 -1.64
C ALA A 174 -21.24 -12.10 -2.49
N SER A 175 -21.10 -13.29 -3.08
CA SER A 175 -20.01 -13.62 -4.00
C SER A 175 -20.60 -14.34 -5.18
N CYS A 176 -20.21 -13.94 -6.39
CA CYS A 176 -20.44 -14.71 -7.60
C CYS A 176 -19.09 -15.02 -8.25
N THR A 177 -19.00 -16.19 -8.87
CA THR A 177 -17.88 -16.54 -9.74
C THR A 177 -18.40 -16.60 -11.16
N ASN A 178 -17.70 -15.93 -12.06
CA ASN A 178 -18.04 -15.90 -13.47
C ASN A 178 -16.71 -15.87 -14.23
N LEU A 179 -16.44 -16.87 -15.08
CA LEU A 179 -15.22 -16.90 -15.90
C LEU A 179 -15.32 -15.90 -17.08
N PHE A 180 -15.66 -14.66 -16.75
CA PHE A 180 -15.65 -13.51 -17.64
C PHE A 180 -14.25 -12.91 -17.64
N VAL A 181 -13.47 -13.22 -18.67
CA VAL A 181 -12.09 -12.71 -18.80
C VAL A 181 -12.15 -11.29 -19.37
N ASP A 182 -12.21 -10.30 -18.48
CA ASP A 182 -12.17 -8.88 -18.82
C ASP A 182 -10.74 -8.41 -19.17
N HIS A 183 -9.77 -8.92 -18.41
CA HIS A 183 -8.35 -8.76 -18.65
C HIS A 183 -7.58 -9.95 -18.05
N PHE A 184 -6.31 -10.11 -18.44
CA PHE A 184 -5.41 -11.08 -17.81
C PHE A 184 -3.96 -10.64 -17.91
N ARG A 185 -3.09 -11.28 -17.14
CA ARG A 185 -1.64 -11.16 -17.24
C ARG A 185 -1.02 -12.53 -17.07
N ALA A 186 -0.13 -12.91 -17.98
CA ALA A 186 0.65 -14.14 -17.85
C ALA A 186 1.54 -14.10 -16.58
N ALA A 187 1.94 -15.26 -16.06
CA ALA A 187 2.73 -15.35 -14.83
C ALA A 187 4.07 -14.59 -14.91
N ASP A 188 4.69 -14.58 -16.10
CA ASP A 188 5.91 -13.85 -16.45
C ASP A 188 5.64 -12.52 -17.20
N GLY A 189 4.36 -12.19 -17.41
CA GLY A 189 3.94 -11.00 -18.11
C GLY A 189 4.16 -9.74 -17.29
N LYS A 190 4.76 -8.72 -17.91
CA LYS A 190 4.93 -7.41 -17.26
C LYS A 190 3.65 -6.55 -17.28
N TYR A 191 2.89 -6.62 -18.37
CA TYR A 191 1.73 -5.76 -18.60
C TYR A 191 0.46 -6.58 -18.73
N ASP A 192 -0.65 -6.01 -18.27
CA ASP A 192 -1.97 -6.63 -18.43
C ASP A 192 -2.41 -6.53 -19.89
N TYR A 193 -3.19 -7.51 -20.34
CA TYR A 193 -3.89 -7.50 -21.61
C TYR A 193 -5.39 -7.30 -21.36
N TYR A 194 -5.96 -6.25 -21.96
CA TYR A 194 -7.38 -5.90 -21.81
C TYR A 194 -8.18 -6.30 -23.04
N TRP A 195 -9.41 -6.74 -22.80
CA TRP A 195 -10.39 -6.93 -23.87
C TRP A 195 -11.16 -5.64 -24.20
N GLU A 196 -12.12 -5.75 -25.11
CA GLU A 196 -12.92 -4.64 -25.64
C GLU A 196 -13.76 -3.96 -24.55
N GLU A 197 -13.64 -2.63 -24.42
CA GLU A 197 -14.20 -1.89 -23.28
C GLU A 197 -15.73 -1.98 -23.21
N ARG A 198 -16.44 -1.98 -24.34
CA ARG A 198 -17.90 -2.08 -24.35
C ARG A 198 -18.36 -3.45 -23.86
N TRP A 199 -17.72 -4.52 -24.33
CA TRP A 199 -17.94 -5.87 -23.82
C TRP A 199 -17.76 -5.95 -22.31
N ILE A 200 -16.64 -5.46 -21.79
CA ILE A 200 -16.35 -5.47 -20.34
C ILE A 200 -17.40 -4.68 -19.57
N ARG A 201 -17.80 -3.52 -20.07
CA ARG A 201 -18.79 -2.66 -19.42
C ARG A 201 -20.19 -3.28 -19.43
N ASP A 202 -20.67 -3.71 -20.59
CA ASP A 202 -22.07 -4.10 -20.78
C ASP A 202 -22.33 -5.52 -20.25
N GLU A 203 -21.44 -6.47 -20.52
CA GLU A 203 -21.60 -7.89 -20.13
C GLU A 203 -20.96 -8.21 -18.78
N GLY A 204 -19.84 -7.55 -18.45
CA GLY A 204 -19.17 -7.70 -17.14
C GLY A 204 -19.88 -6.86 -16.08
N TYR A 205 -19.49 -5.58 -15.97
CA TYR A 205 -20.00 -4.68 -14.93
C TYR A 205 -21.53 -4.56 -14.95
N GLY A 206 -22.15 -4.45 -16.12
CA GLY A 206 -23.57 -4.15 -16.27
C GLY A 206 -24.53 -5.29 -15.92
N LYS A 207 -24.05 -6.54 -15.92
CA LYS A 207 -24.85 -7.74 -15.60
C LYS A 207 -24.39 -8.43 -14.32
N VAL A 208 -23.09 -8.60 -14.12
CA VAL A 208 -22.54 -9.39 -13.00
C VAL A 208 -22.64 -8.65 -11.66
N VAL A 209 -22.31 -7.36 -11.64
CA VAL A 209 -22.22 -6.60 -10.39
C VAL A 209 -23.59 -6.29 -9.79
N PRO A 210 -24.60 -5.77 -10.52
CA PRO A 210 -25.91 -5.47 -9.95
C PRO A 210 -26.58 -6.67 -9.28
N ASP A 211 -26.53 -7.84 -9.91
CA ASP A 211 -27.11 -9.07 -9.38
C ASP A 211 -26.47 -9.47 -8.04
N THR A 212 -25.14 -9.37 -7.95
CA THR A 212 -24.39 -9.70 -6.73
C THR A 212 -24.65 -8.67 -5.63
N VAL A 213 -24.74 -7.38 -5.98
CA VAL A 213 -25.09 -6.31 -5.06
C VAL A 213 -26.50 -6.52 -4.48
N GLY A 214 -27.48 -6.86 -5.32
CA GLY A 214 -28.85 -7.15 -4.89
C GLY A 214 -28.91 -8.30 -3.88
N GLN A 215 -28.15 -9.38 -4.10
CA GLN A 215 -28.06 -10.49 -3.15
C GLN A 215 -27.44 -10.08 -1.81
N ALA A 216 -26.39 -9.26 -1.83
CA ALA A 216 -25.73 -8.79 -0.62
C ALA A 216 -26.63 -7.86 0.21
N LEU A 217 -27.38 -6.97 -0.46
CA LEU A 217 -28.36 -6.10 0.17
C LEU A 217 -29.55 -6.86 0.76
N ALA A 218 -30.04 -7.89 0.05
CA ALA A 218 -31.08 -8.78 0.56
C ALA A 218 -30.61 -9.52 1.82
N GLN A 219 -29.38 -10.04 1.84
CA GLN A 219 -28.80 -10.65 3.04
C GLN A 219 -28.68 -9.64 4.19
N ALA A 220 -28.32 -8.39 3.89
CA ALA A 220 -28.20 -7.32 4.87
C ALA A 220 -29.55 -6.75 5.35
N ASN A 221 -30.65 -7.11 4.69
CA ASN A 221 -31.96 -6.48 4.85
C ASN A 221 -31.89 -4.95 4.73
N VAL A 222 -31.20 -4.46 3.69
CA VAL A 222 -31.03 -3.04 3.39
C VAL A 222 -31.62 -2.73 2.02
N GLU A 223 -32.55 -1.79 1.98
CA GLU A 223 -33.05 -1.22 0.72
C GLU A 223 -31.97 -0.40 0.01
N PRO A 224 -31.90 -0.39 -1.34
CA PRO A 224 -30.89 0.38 -2.07
C PRO A 224 -30.81 1.86 -1.68
N ARG A 225 -31.96 2.49 -1.41
CA ARG A 225 -32.02 3.89 -0.96
C ARG A 225 -31.41 4.15 0.43
N GLY A 226 -31.21 3.10 1.22
CA GLY A 226 -30.56 3.18 2.52
C GLY A 226 -29.03 3.11 2.46
N VAL A 227 -28.45 2.88 1.28
CA VAL A 227 -26.99 2.88 1.10
C VAL A 227 -26.47 4.32 1.12
N SER A 228 -25.53 4.59 2.03
CA SER A 228 -24.91 5.92 2.18
C SER A 228 -23.67 6.09 1.34
N HIS A 229 -22.93 5.00 1.12
CA HIS A 229 -21.72 4.98 0.29
C HIS A 229 -21.68 3.71 -0.56
N PHE A 230 -21.48 3.84 -1.85
CA PHE A 230 -21.27 2.76 -2.81
C PHE A 230 -19.89 2.91 -3.44
N ILE A 231 -19.09 1.86 -3.29
CA ILE A 231 -17.71 1.78 -3.75
C ILE A 231 -17.62 0.66 -4.79
N LEU A 232 -17.26 1.04 -6.01
CA LEU A 232 -16.92 0.13 -7.08
C LEU A 232 -15.73 0.70 -7.85
N ALA A 233 -14.55 0.16 -7.56
CA ALA A 233 -13.34 0.51 -8.29
C ALA A 233 -13.39 -0.04 -9.72
N SER A 234 -13.11 0.81 -10.71
CA SER A 234 -13.04 0.38 -12.11
C SER A 234 -12.00 1.17 -12.87
N ALA A 235 -11.26 0.50 -13.77
CA ALA A 235 -10.42 1.16 -14.76
C ALA A 235 -11.25 1.81 -15.89
N LEU A 236 -12.54 1.46 -16.01
CA LEU A 236 -13.45 1.99 -17.02
C LEU A 236 -14.23 3.18 -16.47
N LYS A 237 -14.06 4.33 -17.14
CA LYS A 237 -14.75 5.56 -16.78
C LYS A 237 -16.27 5.38 -16.82
N GLY A 238 -16.95 5.76 -15.74
CA GLY A 238 -18.41 5.73 -15.63
C GLY A 238 -19.03 4.36 -15.31
N ALA A 239 -18.25 3.28 -15.23
CA ALA A 239 -18.77 1.96 -14.87
C ALA A 239 -19.46 1.96 -13.49
N ALA A 240 -18.86 2.63 -12.50
CA ALA A 240 -19.41 2.74 -11.16
C ALA A 240 -20.77 3.47 -11.13
N ALA A 241 -20.89 4.60 -11.82
CA ALA A 241 -22.12 5.38 -11.90
C ALA A 241 -23.24 4.62 -12.63
N MET A 242 -22.89 3.88 -13.69
CA MET A 242 -23.80 3.01 -14.42
C MET A 242 -24.36 1.90 -13.51
N VAL A 243 -23.49 1.21 -12.77
CA VAL A 243 -23.91 0.16 -11.82
C VAL A 243 -24.75 0.75 -10.68
N ALA A 244 -24.37 1.90 -10.12
CA ALA A 244 -25.12 2.56 -9.05
C ALA A 244 -26.56 2.87 -9.47
N THR A 245 -26.73 3.42 -10.69
CA THR A 245 -28.05 3.70 -11.28
C THR A 245 -28.87 2.41 -11.42
N ARG A 246 -28.26 1.33 -11.94
CA ARG A 246 -28.94 0.03 -12.10
C ARG A 246 -29.35 -0.59 -10.77
N CYS A 247 -28.56 -0.40 -9.72
CA CYS A 247 -28.87 -0.89 -8.38
C CYS A 247 -29.94 -0.03 -7.65
N GLY A 248 -30.31 1.12 -8.20
CA GLY A 248 -31.27 2.04 -7.58
C GLY A 248 -30.71 2.83 -6.40
N PHE A 249 -29.39 3.03 -6.35
CA PHE A 249 -28.75 3.87 -5.35
C PHE A 249 -29.02 5.35 -5.60
N ALA A 250 -29.06 6.13 -4.51
CA ALA A 250 -29.10 7.58 -4.62
C ALA A 250 -27.81 8.09 -5.29
N PRO A 251 -27.86 9.14 -6.14
CA PRO A 251 -26.67 9.70 -6.79
C PRO A 251 -25.57 10.07 -5.79
N GLU A 252 -25.95 10.57 -4.62
CA GLU A 252 -25.06 11.00 -3.54
C GLU A 252 -24.38 9.82 -2.84
N ALA A 253 -24.90 8.61 -2.99
CA ALA A 253 -24.29 7.41 -2.43
C ALA A 253 -23.05 6.99 -3.21
N LEU A 254 -22.89 7.39 -4.47
CA LEU A 254 -21.68 7.08 -5.23
C LEU A 254 -20.48 7.74 -4.53
N SER A 255 -19.53 6.93 -4.07
CA SER A 255 -18.37 7.42 -3.32
C SER A 255 -17.39 8.21 -4.22
N THR A 256 -16.30 8.69 -3.62
CA THR A 256 -15.34 9.61 -4.22
C THR A 256 -14.68 9.07 -5.51
N HIS A 257 -14.39 9.97 -6.45
CA HIS A 257 -13.61 9.68 -7.66
C HIS A 257 -12.10 9.68 -7.36
N LEU A 258 -11.67 8.80 -6.46
CA LEU A 258 -10.28 8.79 -5.97
C LEU A 258 -9.26 8.53 -7.09
N ASP A 259 -9.67 7.85 -8.15
CA ASP A 259 -8.89 7.62 -9.38
C ASP A 259 -8.48 8.91 -10.11
N GLU A 260 -9.19 10.03 -9.90
CA GLU A 260 -8.80 11.34 -10.43
C GLU A 260 -7.52 11.89 -9.77
N HIS A 261 -7.20 11.42 -8.56
CA HIS A 261 -6.05 11.87 -7.77
C HIS A 261 -4.89 10.87 -7.74
N CYS A 262 -5.17 9.57 -7.75
CA CYS A 262 -4.14 8.54 -7.69
C CYS A 262 -4.11 7.60 -8.89
N GLY A 263 -5.09 7.63 -9.79
CA GLY A 263 -5.28 6.60 -10.81
C GLY A 263 -5.83 5.30 -10.22
N TYR A 264 -6.16 4.35 -11.10
CA TYR A 264 -6.69 3.04 -10.72
C TYR A 264 -5.59 2.15 -10.12
N ALA A 265 -5.66 1.92 -8.81
CA ALA A 265 -4.65 1.16 -8.05
C ALA A 265 -4.94 -0.35 -8.00
N GLY A 266 -5.41 -0.95 -9.10
CA GLY A 266 -5.59 -2.40 -9.20
C GLY A 266 -6.47 -3.00 -8.10
N ALA A 267 -6.03 -4.14 -7.54
CA ALA A 267 -6.75 -4.84 -6.48
C ALA A 267 -6.86 -4.06 -5.16
N ALA A 268 -6.01 -3.05 -4.95
CA ALA A 268 -6.06 -2.21 -3.77
C ALA A 268 -7.11 -1.09 -3.86
N HIS A 269 -7.57 -0.73 -5.05
CA HIS A 269 -8.29 0.53 -5.24
C HIS A 269 -9.63 0.59 -4.50
N ALA A 270 -10.43 -0.48 -4.51
CA ALA A 270 -11.70 -0.51 -3.76
C ALA A 270 -11.47 -0.43 -2.24
N CYS A 271 -10.39 -1.04 -1.75
CA CYS A 271 -10.00 -0.97 -0.35
C CYS A 271 -9.50 0.44 0.02
N LEU A 272 -8.76 1.10 -0.86
CA LEU A 272 -8.34 2.48 -0.68
C LEU A 272 -9.52 3.45 -0.65
N MET A 273 -10.50 3.26 -1.54
CA MET A 273 -11.77 4.01 -1.50
C MET A 273 -12.55 3.73 -0.21
N LEU A 274 -12.51 2.51 0.33
CA LEU A 274 -13.15 2.19 1.61
C LEU A 274 -12.48 2.91 2.78
N ALA A 275 -11.14 2.96 2.82
CA ALA A 275 -10.43 3.74 3.83
C ALA A 275 -10.78 5.24 3.72
N ASP A 276 -10.84 5.80 2.51
CA ASP A 276 -11.25 7.20 2.27
C ASP A 276 -12.71 7.49 2.70
N ALA A 277 -13.62 6.53 2.47
CA ALA A 277 -15.00 6.65 2.91
C ALA A 277 -15.13 6.59 4.45
N LEU A 278 -14.37 5.71 5.11
CA LEU A 278 -14.35 5.59 6.57
C LEU A 278 -13.84 6.87 7.25
N GLU A 279 -12.90 7.61 6.64
CA GLU A 279 -12.45 8.92 7.17
C GLU A 279 -13.55 9.96 7.29
N ARG A 280 -14.62 9.83 6.50
CA ARG A 280 -15.73 10.79 6.44
C ARG A 280 -17.05 10.18 6.91
N ALA A 281 -17.02 8.90 7.31
CA ALA A 281 -18.20 8.15 7.68
C ALA A 281 -18.78 8.63 9.01
N GLN A 282 -20.10 8.52 9.12
CA GLN A 282 -20.83 8.81 10.35
C GLN A 282 -21.51 7.54 10.88
N PRO A 283 -21.73 7.42 12.20
CA PRO A 283 -22.43 6.29 12.78
C PRO A 283 -23.78 6.01 12.09
N GLY A 284 -24.10 4.73 11.92
CA GLY A 284 -25.34 4.27 11.30
C GLY A 284 -25.32 4.24 9.77
N GLN A 285 -24.37 4.91 9.10
CA GLN A 285 -24.24 4.87 7.64
C GLN A 285 -23.97 3.44 7.13
N VAL A 286 -24.49 3.14 5.94
CA VAL A 286 -24.28 1.86 5.25
C VAL A 286 -23.33 2.05 4.08
N ILE A 287 -22.26 1.26 4.07
CA ILE A 287 -21.24 1.25 3.02
C ILE A 287 -21.33 -0.07 2.25
N VAL A 288 -21.51 0.01 0.93
CA VAL A 288 -21.46 -1.14 0.02
C VAL A 288 -20.15 -1.08 -0.76
N VAL A 289 -19.35 -2.14 -0.68
CA VAL A 289 -18.09 -2.25 -1.44
C VAL A 289 -18.17 -3.45 -2.36
N ALA A 290 -17.98 -3.22 -3.66
CA ALA A 290 -17.98 -4.24 -4.68
C ALA A 290 -16.60 -4.31 -5.36
N GLY A 291 -16.06 -5.53 -5.47
CA GLY A 291 -14.89 -5.86 -6.27
C GLY A 291 -15.29 -6.66 -7.49
N PHE A 292 -14.77 -6.29 -8.66
CA PHE A 292 -15.03 -6.97 -9.93
C PHE A 292 -13.76 -7.57 -10.55
N GLY A 293 -13.92 -8.67 -11.27
CA GLY A 293 -12.90 -9.39 -12.03
C GLY A 293 -13.57 -10.58 -12.72
N GLN A 294 -13.04 -11.79 -12.52
CA GLN A 294 -13.66 -13.05 -12.97
C GLN A 294 -14.80 -13.48 -12.01
N GLY A 295 -15.75 -12.57 -11.81
CA GLY A 295 -16.81 -12.65 -10.81
C GLY A 295 -16.94 -11.33 -10.05
N CYS A 296 -17.67 -11.37 -8.95
CA CYS A 296 -17.87 -10.21 -8.09
C CYS A 296 -17.96 -10.64 -6.63
N ASP A 297 -17.38 -9.84 -5.74
CA ASP A 297 -17.53 -9.97 -4.29
C ASP A 297 -18.05 -8.64 -3.74
N VAL A 298 -19.05 -8.71 -2.87
CA VAL A 298 -19.73 -7.55 -2.29
C VAL A 298 -19.76 -7.66 -0.77
N LEU A 299 -19.40 -6.55 -0.12
CA LEU A 299 -19.49 -6.32 1.32
C LEU A 299 -20.56 -5.26 1.59
N VAL A 300 -21.44 -5.50 2.56
CA VAL A 300 -22.34 -4.48 3.13
C VAL A 300 -21.95 -4.26 4.58
N LEU A 301 -21.43 -3.08 4.87
CA LEU A 301 -20.90 -2.69 6.16
C LEU A 301 -21.81 -1.65 6.81
N ARG A 302 -22.00 -1.76 8.13
CA ARG A 302 -22.67 -0.74 8.94
C ARG A 302 -21.67 -0.07 9.87
N VAL A 303 -21.57 1.25 9.76
CA VAL A 303 -20.70 2.08 10.58
C VAL A 303 -21.26 2.19 11.99
N THR A 304 -20.42 2.09 13.00
CA THR A 304 -20.81 2.19 14.42
C THR A 304 -20.31 3.50 15.03
N GLU A 305 -20.70 3.77 16.28
CA GLU A 305 -20.19 4.90 17.07
C GLU A 305 -18.66 4.91 17.24
N ALA A 306 -18.01 3.74 17.20
CA ALA A 306 -16.56 3.65 17.40
C ALA A 306 -15.75 4.41 16.34
N ILE A 307 -16.33 4.67 15.16
CA ILE A 307 -15.69 5.45 14.09
C ILE A 307 -15.24 6.84 14.57
N LEU A 308 -15.98 7.47 15.49
CA LEU A 308 -15.69 8.81 15.98
C LEU A 308 -14.41 8.88 16.82
N GLY A 309 -14.00 7.74 17.41
CA GLY A 309 -12.83 7.64 18.26
C GLY A 309 -11.54 7.21 17.53
N PHE A 310 -11.64 6.72 16.29
CA PHE A 310 -10.48 6.26 15.54
C PHE A 310 -9.95 7.35 14.61
N LYS A 311 -8.62 7.49 14.56
CA LYS A 311 -7.93 8.34 13.58
C LYS A 311 -6.72 7.59 13.03
N PRO A 312 -6.54 7.50 11.69
CA PRO A 312 -5.30 7.01 11.13
C PRO A 312 -4.17 8.00 11.40
N ARG A 313 -2.92 7.49 11.43
CA ARG A 313 -1.72 8.32 11.65
C ARG A 313 -1.65 9.52 10.70
N ARG A 314 -1.88 9.25 9.42
CA ARG A 314 -1.90 10.15 8.26
C ARG A 314 -3.26 10.10 7.57
N GLY A 315 -3.73 8.94 7.15
CA GLY A 315 -4.97 8.80 6.38
C GLY A 315 -4.83 9.11 4.88
N VAL A 316 -5.83 8.68 4.10
CA VAL A 316 -5.92 8.80 2.64
C VAL A 316 -5.95 10.26 2.20
N ALA A 317 -6.73 11.11 2.85
CA ALA A 317 -6.83 12.52 2.46
C ALA A 317 -5.47 13.24 2.51
N ARG A 318 -4.69 13.02 3.57
CA ARG A 318 -3.32 13.57 3.69
C ARG A 318 -2.30 12.83 2.81
N ALA A 319 -2.52 11.57 2.47
CA ALA A 319 -1.71 10.86 1.47
C ALA A 319 -1.87 11.50 0.08
N ILE A 320 -3.10 11.82 -0.32
CA ILE A 320 -3.40 12.51 -1.58
C ILE A 320 -2.84 13.92 -1.59
N ALA A 321 -3.08 14.70 -0.53
CA ALA A 321 -2.63 16.09 -0.44
C ALA A 321 -1.10 16.25 -0.50
N GLY A 322 -0.34 15.22 -0.09
CA GLY A 322 1.12 15.21 -0.15
C GLY A 322 1.71 14.78 -1.50
N GLY A 323 0.90 14.68 -2.56
CA GLY A 323 1.34 14.31 -3.90
C GLY A 323 2.17 15.39 -4.59
N GLN A 324 3.20 14.98 -5.32
CA GLN A 324 4.08 15.86 -6.11
C GLN A 324 3.89 15.59 -7.60
N VAL A 325 3.40 16.58 -8.33
CA VAL A 325 3.11 16.47 -9.76
C VAL A 325 4.36 16.72 -10.59
N HIS A 326 4.64 15.78 -11.50
CA HIS A 326 5.79 15.80 -12.39
C HIS A 326 5.38 15.51 -13.84
N ASP A 327 6.18 16.03 -14.76
CA ASP A 327 6.14 15.77 -16.21
C ASP A 327 7.32 14.89 -16.69
N ALA A 328 8.13 14.37 -15.76
CA ALA A 328 9.32 13.57 -16.02
C ALA A 328 9.00 12.13 -16.46
N TYR A 329 8.42 11.98 -17.66
CA TYR A 329 7.96 10.69 -18.19
C TYR A 329 9.08 9.63 -18.29
N LEU A 330 10.28 10.00 -18.75
CA LEU A 330 11.43 9.07 -18.82
C LEU A 330 11.82 8.52 -17.45
N ARG A 331 11.69 9.33 -16.40
CA ARG A 331 11.97 8.92 -15.02
C ARG A 331 10.93 7.91 -14.53
N MET A 332 9.65 8.12 -14.83
CA MET A 332 8.60 7.14 -14.55
C MET A 332 8.88 5.80 -15.26
N LEU A 333 9.21 5.84 -16.55
CA LEU A 333 9.56 4.63 -17.29
C LEU A 333 10.76 3.91 -16.69
N SER A 334 11.78 4.65 -16.27
CA SER A 334 12.97 4.11 -15.65
C SER A 334 12.66 3.37 -14.35
N TYR A 335 11.89 3.98 -13.44
CA TYR A 335 11.52 3.36 -12.16
C TYR A 335 10.66 2.10 -12.36
N GLY A 336 9.78 2.12 -13.37
CA GLY A 336 8.97 0.96 -13.76
C GLY A 336 9.70 -0.07 -14.63
N ASN A 337 11.03 0.06 -14.82
CA ASN A 337 11.86 -0.78 -15.70
C ASN A 337 11.29 -0.92 -17.14
N ALA A 338 10.59 0.11 -17.62
CA ALA A 338 9.87 0.15 -18.91
C ALA A 338 10.71 0.74 -20.05
N ILE A 339 11.90 1.22 -19.72
CA ILE A 339 12.94 1.65 -20.65
C ILE A 339 14.27 1.11 -20.12
N ASP A 340 15.09 0.59 -21.03
CA ASP A 340 16.46 0.18 -20.72
C ASP A 340 17.39 1.38 -20.94
N LEU A 341 18.07 1.81 -19.88
CA LEU A 341 18.90 3.01 -19.88
C LEU A 341 20.37 2.64 -19.64
N GLU A 342 21.27 3.37 -20.28
CA GLU A 342 22.71 3.30 -20.02
C GLU A 342 23.04 4.07 -18.73
N TRP A 343 23.43 3.34 -17.68
CA TRP A 343 23.71 3.90 -16.34
C TRP A 343 25.20 4.04 -16.01
N GLY A 344 26.07 3.61 -16.92
CA GLY A 344 27.52 3.64 -16.78
C GLY A 344 28.08 2.65 -15.76
N MET A 345 29.41 2.56 -15.72
CA MET A 345 30.15 1.54 -14.95
C MET A 345 29.84 1.51 -13.44
N ARG A 346 29.40 2.63 -12.85
CA ARG A 346 29.08 2.67 -11.41
C ARG A 346 27.79 1.93 -11.07
N ALA A 347 26.92 1.70 -12.04
CA ALA A 347 25.69 0.93 -11.89
C ALA A 347 25.90 -0.59 -11.97
N GLU A 348 27.10 -1.02 -12.36
CA GLU A 348 27.49 -2.44 -12.52
C GLU A 348 27.91 -3.09 -11.20
N LYS A 349 27.86 -2.35 -10.08
CA LYS A 349 28.24 -2.86 -8.76
C LYS A 349 27.42 -4.12 -8.42
N PRO A 350 28.08 -5.28 -8.22
CA PRO A 350 27.37 -6.49 -7.83
C PRO A 350 26.84 -6.33 -6.41
N VAL A 351 25.54 -6.55 -6.24
CA VAL A 351 24.88 -6.65 -4.95
C VAL A 351 24.48 -8.10 -4.78
N LYS A 352 24.98 -8.78 -3.74
CA LYS A 352 24.53 -10.13 -3.39
C LYS A 352 24.10 -10.14 -1.94
N THR A 353 22.83 -10.44 -1.71
CA THR A 353 22.27 -10.51 -0.37
C THR A 353 22.82 -11.74 0.38
N ALA A 354 23.34 -11.51 1.59
CA ALA A 354 23.71 -12.58 2.51
C ALA A 354 22.47 -13.05 3.27
N PHE A 355 21.71 -14.00 2.70
CA PHE A 355 20.43 -14.45 3.28
C PHE A 355 20.54 -15.02 4.70
N THR A 356 21.66 -15.67 5.02
CA THR A 356 21.90 -16.19 6.38
C THR A 356 22.06 -15.07 7.40
N GLU A 357 22.69 -13.96 7.03
CA GLU A 357 22.79 -12.76 7.87
C GLU A 357 21.45 -12.02 7.95
N GLN A 358 20.73 -11.93 6.84
CA GLN A 358 19.37 -11.37 6.82
C GLN A 358 18.43 -12.10 7.78
N TYR A 359 18.54 -13.43 7.87
CA TYR A 359 17.77 -14.22 8.83
C TYR A 359 18.22 -13.97 10.29
N ARG A 360 19.53 -14.06 10.57
CA ARG A 360 20.10 -13.90 11.93
C ARG A 360 19.87 -12.51 12.50
N SER A 361 19.93 -11.48 11.66
CA SER A 361 19.74 -10.07 12.02
C SER A 361 18.38 -9.53 11.59
N SER A 362 17.39 -10.40 11.36
CA SER A 362 16.05 -10.04 10.86
C SER A 362 15.35 -8.96 11.69
N LEU A 363 15.44 -9.02 13.02
CA LEU A 363 14.87 -7.97 13.89
C LEU A 363 15.52 -6.60 13.65
N GLN A 364 16.83 -6.56 13.41
CA GLN A 364 17.54 -5.31 13.15
C GLN A 364 17.25 -4.80 11.73
N LEU A 365 17.18 -5.70 10.76
CA LEU A 365 17.06 -5.37 9.34
C LEU A 365 15.62 -5.13 8.89
N ALA A 366 14.72 -6.07 9.17
CA ALA A 366 13.31 -5.96 8.80
C ALA A 366 12.57 -5.01 9.76
N SER A 367 12.70 -5.21 11.06
CA SER A 367 11.88 -4.52 12.08
C SER A 367 12.51 -3.24 12.65
N PHE A 368 13.65 -2.81 12.11
CA PHE A 368 14.45 -1.67 12.58
C PHE A 368 14.64 -1.60 14.11
N VAL A 369 14.95 -2.73 14.72
CA VAL A 369 15.12 -2.83 16.17
C VAL A 369 16.59 -2.57 16.54
N ALA A 370 16.79 -1.58 17.40
CA ALA A 370 18.04 -1.35 18.12
C ALA A 370 18.07 -2.11 19.45
N GLY A 371 19.27 -2.30 19.98
CA GLY A 371 19.49 -2.84 21.30
C GLY A 371 19.73 -1.74 22.32
N LYS A 372 18.92 -1.67 23.38
CA LYS A 372 19.16 -0.80 24.54
C LYS A 372 19.72 -1.61 25.70
N CYS A 373 20.94 -1.30 26.12
CA CYS A 373 21.59 -1.99 27.23
C CYS A 373 20.85 -1.71 28.55
N THR A 374 20.37 -2.74 29.25
CA THR A 374 19.64 -2.59 30.53
C THR A 374 20.53 -2.12 31.67
N ARG A 375 21.84 -2.35 31.59
CA ARG A 375 22.81 -1.95 32.62
C ARG A 375 23.18 -0.48 32.59
N CYS A 376 23.32 0.11 31.41
CA CYS A 376 23.85 1.49 31.28
C CYS A 376 23.02 2.41 30.39
N GLY A 377 21.94 1.91 29.80
CA GLY A 377 21.02 2.68 28.96
C GLY A 377 21.50 2.95 27.53
N THR A 378 22.75 2.61 27.18
CA THR A 378 23.29 2.86 25.83
C THR A 378 22.49 2.13 24.77
N LEU A 379 21.99 2.89 23.79
CA LEU A 379 21.28 2.41 22.62
C LEU A 379 22.26 2.18 21.46
N GLN A 380 22.17 1.04 20.77
CA GLN A 380 23.09 0.63 19.71
C GLN A 380 22.35 0.08 18.51
N PHE A 381 22.70 0.58 17.33
CA PHE A 381 22.28 0.04 16.05
C PHE A 381 23.46 0.08 15.06
N PRO A 382 23.88 -1.06 14.48
CA PRO A 382 23.43 -2.41 14.82
C PRO A 382 23.79 -2.79 16.27
N GLN A 383 23.01 -3.69 16.88
CA GLN A 383 23.32 -4.31 18.16
C GLN A 383 24.51 -5.25 17.99
N LEU A 384 25.59 -4.99 18.74
CA LEU A 384 26.77 -5.87 18.81
C LEU A 384 26.61 -6.91 19.92
N SER A 385 27.55 -7.85 20.00
CA SER A 385 27.55 -8.90 21.03
C SER A 385 27.74 -8.38 22.46
N TYR A 386 28.35 -7.20 22.60
CA TYR A 386 28.59 -6.53 23.87
C TYR A 386 28.29 -5.05 23.75
N CYS A 387 27.97 -4.41 24.87
CA CYS A 387 27.75 -2.98 24.93
C CYS A 387 29.01 -2.19 24.54
N VAL A 388 28.88 -1.30 23.54
CA VAL A 388 29.98 -0.44 23.06
C VAL A 388 30.50 0.57 24.08
N LYS A 389 29.77 0.80 25.18
CA LYS A 389 30.23 1.67 26.25
C LYS A 389 31.34 0.96 27.02
N GLU A 390 32.56 1.50 26.95
CA GLU A 390 33.79 0.91 27.49
C GLU A 390 33.69 0.46 28.95
N SER A 391 32.99 1.22 29.79
CA SER A 391 32.78 0.91 31.22
C SER A 391 31.68 -0.12 31.49
N CYS A 392 30.93 -0.52 30.47
CA CYS A 392 29.82 -1.45 30.59
C CYS A 392 30.21 -2.86 30.12
N ASN A 393 30.48 -3.08 28.84
CA ASN A 393 30.72 -4.42 28.28
C ASN A 393 29.63 -5.47 28.63
N ALA A 394 28.40 -5.03 28.91
CA ALA A 394 27.30 -5.96 29.18
C ALA A 394 27.05 -6.84 27.93
N PRO A 395 26.83 -8.15 28.08
CA PRO A 395 26.56 -9.04 26.95
C PRO A 395 25.21 -8.76 26.31
N ALA A 396 25.02 -9.20 25.07
CA ALA A 396 23.78 -9.04 24.29
C ALA A 396 22.50 -9.55 24.99
N SER A 397 22.62 -10.50 25.92
CA SER A 397 21.50 -10.98 26.74
C SER A 397 20.95 -9.93 27.72
N GLN A 398 21.69 -8.84 27.96
CA GLN A 398 21.28 -7.70 28.80
C GLN A 398 20.82 -6.50 27.96
N PHE A 399 20.17 -6.76 26.82
CA PHE A 399 19.62 -5.73 25.94
C PHE A 399 18.11 -5.91 25.82
N THR A 400 17.40 -4.80 25.90
CA THR A 400 15.98 -4.73 25.52
C THR A 400 15.85 -4.23 24.10
N ARG A 401 14.88 -4.77 23.37
CA ARG A 401 14.55 -4.33 22.00
C ARG A 401 13.96 -2.92 22.04
N THR A 402 14.35 -2.07 21.11
CA THR A 402 13.81 -0.72 20.95
C THR A 402 13.65 -0.42 19.46
N HIS A 403 12.41 -0.21 19.01
CA HIS A 403 12.14 0.17 17.63
C HIS A 403 12.68 1.56 17.31
N LEU A 404 13.22 1.73 16.11
CA LEU A 404 13.63 3.04 15.58
C LEU A 404 12.65 3.59 14.54
N TYR A 405 11.80 2.75 13.92
CA TYR A 405 10.98 3.17 12.78
C TYR A 405 9.89 4.21 13.10
N ASP A 406 9.42 4.29 14.36
CA ASP A 406 8.43 5.28 14.80
C ASP A 406 9.02 6.35 15.74
N VAL A 407 10.35 6.36 15.90
CA VAL A 407 11.03 7.38 16.71
C VAL A 407 11.25 8.62 15.83
N PRO A 408 10.79 9.80 16.25
CA PRO A 408 11.08 11.03 15.53
C PRO A 408 12.59 11.27 15.40
N ALA A 409 12.99 11.87 14.29
CA ALA A 409 14.39 12.09 13.99
C ALA A 409 14.61 13.40 13.24
N LYS A 410 15.88 13.77 13.05
CA LYS A 410 16.29 14.96 12.29
C LYS A 410 17.61 14.74 11.57
N VAL A 411 17.83 15.51 10.52
CA VAL A 411 19.11 15.54 9.80
C VAL A 411 20.21 16.03 10.75
N LEU A 412 21.26 15.23 10.96
CA LEU A 412 22.48 15.67 11.63
C LEU A 412 23.54 16.08 10.61
N THR A 413 23.72 15.26 9.57
CA THR A 413 24.52 15.59 8.40
C THR A 413 23.78 15.14 7.14
N SER A 414 24.08 15.76 6.01
CA SER A 414 23.55 15.36 4.70
C SER A 414 24.59 15.65 3.62
N THR A 415 24.57 14.84 2.56
CA THR A 415 25.34 15.06 1.34
C THR A 415 24.50 14.62 0.15
N ALA A 416 24.48 15.43 -0.90
CA ALA A 416 23.87 15.11 -2.18
C ALA A 416 24.96 14.62 -3.15
N ASP A 417 25.07 13.30 -3.32
CA ASP A 417 26.09 12.67 -4.15
C ASP A 417 25.56 12.39 -5.56
N TRP A 418 26.16 13.05 -6.56
CA TRP A 418 25.89 12.84 -7.99
C TRP A 418 26.88 11.86 -8.65
N LEU A 419 27.94 11.46 -7.94
CA LEU A 419 28.98 10.61 -8.46
C LEU A 419 28.60 9.14 -8.33
N SER A 420 28.08 8.73 -7.17
CA SER A 420 27.62 7.36 -6.95
C SER A 420 26.36 7.04 -7.73
N TYR A 421 26.25 5.81 -8.22
CA TYR A 421 25.01 5.34 -8.85
C TYR A 421 23.88 5.29 -7.83
N HIS A 422 22.76 5.92 -8.19
CA HIS A 422 21.49 5.80 -7.49
C HIS A 422 20.37 5.89 -8.53
N PRO A 423 19.32 5.04 -8.47
CA PRO A 423 18.27 5.05 -9.50
C PRO A 423 17.48 6.37 -9.57
N SER A 424 17.43 7.12 -8.48
CA SER A 424 16.85 8.47 -8.41
C SER A 424 17.90 9.49 -7.99
N PRO A 425 18.83 9.91 -8.86
CA PRO A 425 19.92 10.80 -8.48
C PRO A 425 19.39 12.21 -8.09
N PRO A 426 20.07 12.92 -7.18
CA PRO A 426 21.28 12.49 -6.47
C PRO A 426 20.99 11.52 -5.32
N LEU A 427 22.02 10.79 -4.88
CA LEU A 427 21.97 10.01 -3.65
C LEU A 427 22.08 10.96 -2.45
N TYR A 428 21.03 11.06 -1.65
CA TYR A 428 21.10 11.75 -0.37
C TYR A 428 21.46 10.77 0.75
N VAL A 429 22.58 11.00 1.41
CA VAL A 429 23.07 10.18 2.52
C VAL A 429 23.58 11.06 3.65
N GLY A 430 23.41 10.62 4.89
CA GLY A 430 23.94 11.34 6.04
C GLY A 430 23.53 10.74 7.37
N PHE A 431 24.05 11.31 8.46
CA PHE A 431 23.66 10.88 9.80
C PHE A 431 22.29 11.44 10.16
N VAL A 432 21.43 10.54 10.65
CA VAL A 432 20.13 10.83 11.21
C VAL A 432 20.25 10.75 12.74
N GLN A 433 19.84 11.82 13.42
CA GLN A 433 19.74 11.88 14.88
C GLN A 433 18.31 11.58 15.30
N PHE A 434 18.10 10.48 16.01
CA PHE A 434 16.81 10.13 16.61
C PHE A 434 16.67 10.77 17.99
N ASP A 435 15.42 11.02 18.40
CA ASP A 435 15.11 11.62 19.71
C ASP A 435 15.45 10.70 20.90
N ASN A 436 15.62 9.41 20.66
CA ASN A 436 16.07 8.44 21.66
C ASN A 436 17.61 8.29 21.74
N ASP A 437 18.34 9.31 21.25
CA ASP A 437 19.80 9.40 21.16
C ASP A 437 20.49 8.47 20.15
N ALA A 438 19.76 7.62 19.42
CA ALA A 438 20.37 6.85 18.34
C ALA A 438 20.89 7.76 17.22
N ARG A 439 22.03 7.36 16.64
CA ARG A 439 22.60 7.96 15.43
C ARG A 439 22.84 6.88 14.40
N VAL A 440 22.29 7.04 13.20
CA VAL A 440 22.41 6.05 12.13
C VAL A 440 22.77 6.78 10.84
N LEU A 441 23.76 6.26 10.10
CA LEU A 441 24.04 6.69 8.74
C LEU A 441 22.97 6.10 7.82
N MET A 442 22.17 6.94 7.18
CA MET A 442 21.01 6.51 6.40
C MET A 442 20.96 7.20 5.03
N GLU A 443 20.32 6.52 4.08
CA GLU A 443 19.79 7.17 2.89
C GLU A 443 18.56 7.99 3.28
N ILE A 444 18.45 9.18 2.69
CA ILE A 444 17.32 10.08 2.87
C ILE A 444 16.59 10.18 1.53
N VAL A 445 15.32 9.83 1.49
CA VAL A 445 14.51 9.78 0.26
C VAL A 445 13.38 10.80 0.28
N ASP A 446 12.75 10.99 -0.88
CA ASP A 446 11.68 11.97 -1.10
C ASP A 446 12.05 13.40 -0.71
N VAL A 447 13.33 13.74 -0.88
CA VAL A 447 13.87 15.08 -0.71
C VAL A 447 13.29 16.01 -1.78
N GLY A 448 12.66 17.09 -1.34
CA GLY A 448 12.09 18.10 -2.23
C GLY A 448 13.16 18.88 -3.00
N PRO A 449 12.74 19.72 -3.98
CA PRO A 449 13.68 20.51 -4.79
C PRO A 449 14.51 21.51 -3.98
N GLN A 450 14.09 21.83 -2.76
CA GLN A 450 14.80 22.72 -1.83
C GLN A 450 15.99 22.03 -1.14
N GLY A 451 16.15 20.72 -1.28
CA GLY A 451 17.22 19.97 -0.62
C GLY A 451 16.95 19.66 0.85
N LEU A 452 18.01 19.52 1.65
CA LEU A 452 17.98 19.19 3.07
C LEU A 452 18.91 20.09 3.86
N ASP A 453 18.41 20.67 4.94
CA ASP A 453 19.20 21.41 5.92
C ASP A 453 19.45 20.56 7.18
N VAL A 454 20.49 20.89 7.92
CA VAL A 454 20.70 20.31 9.26
C VAL A 454 19.52 20.69 10.16
N GLY A 455 18.99 19.69 10.87
CA GLY A 455 17.82 19.87 11.73
C GLY A 455 16.47 19.66 11.04
N THR A 456 16.42 19.46 9.71
CA THR A 456 15.15 19.10 9.03
C THR A 456 14.53 17.87 9.71
N PRO A 457 13.25 17.95 10.15
CA PRO A 457 12.55 16.82 10.75
C PRO A 457 12.40 15.64 9.76
N LEU A 458 12.74 14.46 10.24
CA LEU A 458 12.70 13.21 9.49
C LEU A 458 11.78 12.20 10.18
N GLN A 459 11.20 11.34 9.36
CA GLN A 459 10.52 10.11 9.76
C GLN A 459 11.09 8.95 8.96
N MET A 460 10.82 7.72 9.38
CA MET A 460 11.28 6.53 8.68
C MET A 460 10.20 6.01 7.74
N ALA A 461 10.62 5.49 6.59
CA ALA A 461 9.78 4.81 5.61
C ALA A 461 10.40 3.46 5.25
N PHE A 462 9.60 2.41 5.15
CA PHE A 462 10.05 1.12 4.67
C PHE A 462 10.18 1.14 3.15
N ARG A 463 11.37 0.86 2.61
CA ARG A 463 11.71 1.04 1.20
C ARG A 463 12.52 -0.13 0.67
N ILE A 464 12.61 -0.26 -0.65
CA ILE A 464 13.64 -1.10 -1.27
C ILE A 464 15.00 -0.42 -1.07
N LYS A 465 15.92 -1.11 -0.41
CA LYS A 465 17.29 -0.65 -0.15
C LYS A 465 18.15 -0.73 -1.41
N ASP A 466 18.13 -1.89 -2.06
CA ASP A 466 18.79 -2.16 -3.33
C ASP A 466 18.18 -3.40 -3.97
N VAL A 467 18.55 -3.66 -5.23
CA VAL A 467 18.08 -4.82 -6.01
C VAL A 467 19.30 -5.59 -6.51
N ASP A 468 19.43 -6.87 -6.16
CA ASP A 468 20.34 -7.80 -6.83
C ASP A 468 19.78 -8.07 -8.23
N LYS A 469 20.25 -7.30 -9.22
CA LYS A 469 19.79 -7.40 -10.63
C LYS A 469 20.06 -8.77 -11.24
N ALA A 470 21.11 -9.48 -10.79
CA ALA A 470 21.44 -10.80 -11.34
C ALA A 470 20.46 -11.89 -10.88
N ARG A 471 19.82 -11.70 -9.72
CA ARG A 471 18.86 -12.66 -9.13
C ARG A 471 17.44 -12.13 -9.03
N ASN A 472 17.21 -10.88 -9.44
CA ASN A 472 15.95 -10.15 -9.28
C ASN A 472 15.46 -10.13 -7.82
N TYR A 473 16.37 -9.86 -6.88
CA TYR A 473 16.05 -9.84 -5.45
C TYR A 473 16.04 -8.40 -4.90
N PRO A 474 14.86 -7.77 -4.72
CA PRO A 474 14.75 -6.53 -3.95
C PRO A 474 15.01 -6.82 -2.47
N ARG A 475 15.97 -6.11 -1.90
CA ARG A 475 16.25 -6.12 -0.47
C ARG A 475 15.59 -4.91 0.16
N TYR A 476 14.88 -5.12 1.26
CA TYR A 476 14.15 -4.05 1.95
C TYR A 476 14.91 -3.54 3.17
N PHE A 477 14.79 -2.25 3.45
CA PHE A 477 15.28 -1.62 4.67
C PHE A 477 14.56 -0.28 4.91
N TRP A 478 14.75 0.28 6.09
CA TRP A 478 14.21 1.58 6.45
C TRP A 478 15.11 2.71 5.95
N LYS A 479 14.49 3.70 5.29
CA LYS A 479 15.15 4.95 4.87
C LYS A 479 14.52 6.12 5.61
N ALA A 480 15.27 7.20 5.74
CA ALA A 480 14.73 8.44 6.28
C ALA A 480 13.98 9.21 5.18
N THR A 481 12.95 9.95 5.54
CA THR A 481 12.21 10.85 4.63
C THR A 481 11.79 12.11 5.40
N PRO A 482 11.83 13.31 4.80
CA PRO A 482 11.35 14.51 5.46
C PRO A 482 9.88 14.40 5.86
N VAL A 483 9.52 14.93 7.04
CA VAL A 483 8.11 15.00 7.49
C VAL A 483 7.29 15.94 6.60
N SER A 484 7.92 17.03 6.16
CA SER A 484 7.41 17.98 5.17
C SER A 484 8.49 18.15 4.10
N ALA A 485 8.15 17.91 2.83
CA ALA A 485 9.10 17.97 1.71
C ALA A 485 8.55 18.76 0.54
#